data_AF-A0A7S2LF28-F1
#
_entry.id   AF-A0A7S2LF28-F1
#
_cell.length_a   1.000
_cell.length_b   1.000
_cell.length_c   1.000
_cell.angle_alpha   90.00
_cell.angle_beta   90.00
_cell.angle_gamma   90.00
#
_symmetry.space_group_name_H-M   'P 1'
#
loop_
_entity.id
_entity.type
_entity.pdbx_description
1 polymer ?
#
loop_
_entity_poly.entity_id
_entity_poly.type
_entity_poly.pdbx_seq_one_letter_code
_entity_poly.pdbx_strand_id
1 'polypeptide(L)'
;VGSIEGQSGAGDGKLLHALADKRCQNYKTCGEEGDSLEGMSKVNYDIFRHFAVGLNDLLLGNCAALRPTIDETVALMAVPLIQGTLRYAYKVDKLQGSEKEKAEGAVFAAAILPRLHKCSASDASIVSANMGVGASSTSYSAVKKAFENQYECMEITCADIGGLWNEATGDYYEGAGFCSDSCGGGIR
;
A
#
# COMPACT_ATOMS: atom_id res chain seq x y z
N VAL A 1 -6.83 1.58 15.13
CA VAL A 1 -6.30 0.19 15.18
C VAL A 1 -7.51 -0.75 15.14
N GLY A 2 -7.46 -1.81 14.34
CA GLY A 2 -8.67 -2.53 13.89
C GLY A 2 -9.66 -2.93 14.99
N SER A 3 -10.94 -2.98 14.63
CA SER A 3 -11.95 -3.56 15.51
C SER A 3 -11.66 -5.07 15.59
N ILE A 4 -11.58 -5.62 16.80
CA ILE A 4 -11.40 -7.07 17.13
C ILE A 4 -10.00 -7.69 16.93
N GLU A 5 -8.94 -6.90 16.74
CA GLU A 5 -7.55 -7.41 16.63
C GLU A 5 -7.01 -8.06 17.93
N GLY A 6 -7.73 -7.94 19.05
CA GLY A 6 -7.23 -8.31 20.39
C GLY A 6 -6.13 -7.35 20.89
N GLN A 7 -5.63 -7.55 22.11
CA GLN A 7 -4.57 -6.69 22.67
C GLN A 7 -3.21 -6.89 21.97
N SER A 8 -3.01 -8.04 21.33
CA SER A 8 -1.75 -8.42 20.68
C SER A 8 -1.69 -8.10 19.18
N GLY A 9 -2.78 -7.60 18.57
CA GLY A 9 -2.83 -7.40 17.12
C GLY A 9 -2.96 -8.70 16.30
N ALA A 10 -3.08 -9.86 16.96
CA ALA A 10 -3.03 -11.19 16.32
C ALA A 10 -4.43 -11.81 16.06
N GLY A 11 -5.51 -11.06 16.30
CA GLY A 11 -6.88 -11.52 16.07
C GLY A 11 -7.34 -11.38 14.60
N ASP A 12 -8.55 -11.84 14.31
CA ASP A 12 -9.23 -11.62 13.01
C ASP A 12 -9.76 -10.19 12.86
N GLY A 13 -8.97 -9.20 13.27
CA GLY A 13 -9.45 -7.83 13.29
C GLY A 13 -9.84 -7.33 11.91
N LYS A 14 -10.70 -6.33 11.95
CA LYS A 14 -11.26 -5.68 10.77
C LYS A 14 -10.73 -4.25 10.78
N LEU A 15 -10.42 -3.73 9.60
CA LEU A 15 -9.83 -2.40 9.29
C LEU A 15 -8.32 -2.47 8.95
N LEU A 16 -7.67 -1.31 8.94
CA LEU A 16 -6.36 -1.08 8.32
C LEU A 16 -5.23 -1.96 8.88
N HIS A 17 -5.29 -2.34 10.15
CA HIS A 17 -4.24 -3.15 10.79
C HIS A 17 -4.16 -4.55 10.16
N ALA A 18 -5.19 -5.38 10.32
CA ALA A 18 -5.25 -6.70 9.68
C ALA A 18 -5.17 -6.63 8.15
N LEU A 19 -5.68 -5.55 7.54
CA LEU A 19 -5.53 -5.35 6.10
C LEU A 19 -4.05 -5.21 5.72
N ALA A 20 -3.29 -4.38 6.43
CA ALA A 20 -1.85 -4.20 6.20
C ALA A 20 -1.08 -5.49 6.42
N ASP A 21 -1.38 -6.24 7.48
CA ASP A 21 -0.73 -7.53 7.75
C ASP A 21 -1.04 -8.55 6.64
N LYS A 22 -2.28 -8.57 6.14
CA LYS A 22 -2.63 -9.44 5.01
C LYS A 22 -1.96 -9.02 3.71
N ARG A 23 -1.73 -7.72 3.49
CA ARG A 23 -1.06 -7.22 2.28
C ARG A 23 0.45 -7.38 2.37
N CYS A 24 1.07 -7.24 3.54
CA CYS A 24 2.51 -7.37 3.68
C CYS A 24 3.00 -8.75 3.25
N GLN A 25 2.23 -9.81 3.56
CA GLN A 25 2.54 -11.18 3.12
C GLN A 25 2.53 -11.32 1.60
N ASN A 26 1.71 -10.51 0.91
CA ASN A 26 1.64 -10.52 -0.56
C ASN A 26 2.74 -9.67 -1.20
N TYR A 27 3.38 -8.79 -0.44
CA TYR A 27 4.35 -7.82 -0.93
C TYR A 27 5.76 -7.98 -0.36
N LYS A 28 5.95 -8.98 0.51
CA LYS A 28 7.17 -9.21 1.28
C LYS A 28 7.63 -7.97 2.06
N THR A 29 6.66 -7.35 2.75
CA THR A 29 6.85 -6.13 3.56
C THR A 29 6.45 -6.34 5.03
N CYS A 30 6.46 -7.58 5.50
CA CYS A 30 6.24 -7.90 6.91
C CYS A 30 7.56 -7.80 7.70
N GLY A 31 7.44 -7.77 9.03
CA GLY A 31 8.57 -7.56 9.94
C GLY A 31 8.95 -6.10 10.08
N GLU A 32 9.78 -5.79 11.08
CA GLU A 32 10.21 -4.41 11.36
C GLU A 32 11.05 -3.81 10.22
N GLU A 33 11.83 -4.64 9.53
CA GLU A 33 12.66 -4.26 8.39
C GLU A 33 11.89 -4.24 7.06
N GLY A 34 10.69 -4.83 7.02
CA GLY A 34 9.85 -4.88 5.82
C GLY A 34 10.42 -5.76 4.70
N ASP A 35 11.05 -6.88 5.04
CA ASP A 35 11.66 -7.83 4.11
C ASP A 35 11.18 -9.29 4.32
N SER A 36 10.23 -9.49 5.23
CA SER A 36 9.67 -10.79 5.61
C SER A 36 8.29 -11.02 4.99
N LEU A 37 7.88 -12.29 4.97
CA LEU A 37 6.52 -12.74 4.65
C LEU A 37 5.69 -13.04 5.90
N GLU A 38 6.30 -12.99 7.07
CA GLU A 38 5.67 -13.35 8.35
C GLU A 38 5.77 -12.20 9.35
N GLY A 39 4.84 -12.20 10.30
CA GLY A 39 4.73 -11.18 11.35
C GLY A 39 3.82 -10.02 10.97
N MET A 40 3.87 -8.97 11.79
CA MET A 40 3.12 -7.73 11.57
C MET A 40 3.75 -6.95 10.40
N SER A 41 2.94 -6.21 9.66
CA SER A 41 3.41 -5.35 8.57
C SER A 41 4.34 -4.25 9.07
N LYS A 42 5.38 -3.92 8.29
CA LYS A 42 6.28 -2.80 8.58
C LYS A 42 5.48 -1.50 8.83
N VAL A 43 4.47 -1.24 8.01
CA VAL A 43 3.63 -0.04 8.16
C VAL A 43 2.86 -0.01 9.48
N ASN A 44 2.42 -1.14 10.01
CA ASN A 44 1.81 -1.17 11.34
C ASN A 44 2.84 -0.85 12.42
N TYR A 45 4.07 -1.40 12.34
CA TYR A 45 5.16 -1.03 13.25
C TYR A 45 5.41 0.48 13.22
N ASP A 46 5.56 1.05 12.02
CA ASP A 46 5.82 2.47 11.83
C ASP A 46 4.68 3.34 12.40
N ILE A 47 3.42 3.00 12.10
CA ILE A 47 2.24 3.70 12.64
C ILE A 47 2.23 3.67 14.18
N PHE A 48 2.53 2.53 14.81
CA PHE A 48 2.58 2.46 16.28
C PHE A 48 3.72 3.29 16.87
N ARG A 49 4.88 3.37 16.20
CA ARG A 49 5.97 4.28 16.60
C ARG A 49 5.51 5.74 16.51
N HIS A 50 4.82 6.13 15.43
CA HIS A 50 4.25 7.47 15.30
C HIS A 50 3.18 7.76 16.37
N PHE A 51 2.36 6.79 16.75
CA PHE A 51 1.40 6.98 17.86
C PHE A 51 2.09 7.25 19.19
N ALA A 52 3.22 6.60 19.48
CA ALA A 52 3.99 6.88 20.69
C ALA A 52 4.58 8.31 20.68
N VAL A 53 5.13 8.75 19.54
CA VAL A 53 5.63 10.12 19.37
C VAL A 53 4.51 11.14 19.51
N GLY A 54 3.39 10.92 18.82
CA GLY A 54 2.23 11.81 18.85
C GLY A 54 1.60 11.92 20.24
N LEU A 55 1.57 10.83 21.01
CA LEU A 55 1.13 10.88 22.41
C LEU A 55 2.03 11.79 23.25
N ASN A 56 3.35 11.69 23.10
CA ASN A 56 4.30 12.55 23.82
C ASN A 56 4.10 14.03 23.45
N ASP A 57 3.94 14.34 22.16
CA ASP A 57 3.69 15.72 21.72
C ASP A 57 2.36 16.28 22.23
N LEU A 58 1.31 15.45 22.29
CA LEU A 58 0.03 15.83 22.89
C LEU A 58 0.16 16.16 24.38
N LEU A 59 0.88 15.33 25.14
CA LEU A 59 1.10 15.54 26.58
C LEU A 59 1.91 16.82 26.86
N LEU A 60 2.83 17.17 25.96
CA LEU A 60 3.64 18.39 26.05
C LEU A 60 2.94 19.63 25.46
N GLY A 61 1.80 19.47 24.79
CA GLY A 61 1.11 20.57 24.10
C GLY A 61 1.80 21.04 22.81
N ASN A 62 2.68 20.23 22.24
CA ASN A 62 3.48 20.56 21.05
C ASN A 62 2.71 20.34 19.75
N CYS A 63 1.62 21.11 19.52
CA CYS A 63 0.77 20.98 18.34
C CYS A 63 1.53 21.10 17.01
N ALA A 64 2.62 21.88 16.96
CA ALA A 64 3.43 22.04 15.75
C ALA A 64 4.23 20.77 15.41
N ALA A 65 4.76 20.06 16.41
CA ALA A 65 5.50 18.81 16.22
C ALA A 65 4.58 17.63 15.88
N LEU A 66 3.36 17.64 16.44
CA LEU A 66 2.36 16.60 16.21
C LEU A 66 1.86 16.54 14.75
N ARG A 67 1.79 17.69 14.06
CA ARG A 67 1.20 17.77 12.71
C ARG A 67 1.90 16.86 11.70
N PRO A 68 3.24 16.94 11.52
CA PRO A 68 3.97 15.99 10.68
C PRO A 68 3.72 14.52 11.04
N THR A 69 3.71 14.17 12.33
CA THR A 69 3.46 12.78 12.77
C THR A 69 2.09 12.27 12.35
N ILE A 70 1.06 13.12 12.35
CA ILE A 70 -0.27 12.77 11.85
C ILE A 70 -0.23 12.54 10.34
N ASP A 71 0.42 13.44 9.60
CA ASP A 71 0.49 13.38 8.13
C ASP A 71 1.22 12.10 7.68
N GLU A 72 2.38 11.79 8.28
CA GLU A 72 3.14 10.55 8.08
C GLU A 72 2.30 9.30 8.41
N THR A 73 1.56 9.32 9.53
CA THR A 73 0.67 8.21 9.90
C THR A 73 -0.41 7.98 8.84
N VAL A 74 -1.02 9.05 8.34
CA VAL A 74 -2.05 8.98 7.28
C VAL A 74 -1.42 8.51 5.97
N ALA A 75 -0.18 8.88 5.67
CA ALA A 75 0.59 8.36 4.53
C ALA A 75 0.72 6.85 4.56
N LEU A 76 1.16 6.29 5.67
CA LEU A 76 1.32 4.84 5.84
C LEU A 76 0.00 4.07 5.69
N MET A 77 -1.15 4.66 6.05
CA MET A 77 -2.46 4.05 5.86
C MET A 77 -2.85 3.86 4.37
N ALA A 78 -2.22 4.56 3.43
CA ALA A 78 -2.45 4.38 2.00
C ALA A 78 -1.77 3.12 1.44
N VAL A 79 -0.66 2.69 2.03
CA VAL A 79 0.13 1.53 1.57
C VAL A 79 -0.72 0.28 1.33
N PRO A 80 -1.52 -0.22 2.29
CA PRO A 80 -2.34 -1.41 2.07
C PRO A 80 -3.42 -1.23 0.99
N LEU A 81 -3.87 0.00 0.73
CA LEU A 81 -4.85 0.29 -0.32
C LEU A 81 -4.20 0.23 -1.71
N ILE A 82 -2.98 0.76 -1.83
CA ILE A 82 -2.17 0.69 -3.06
C ILE A 82 -1.78 -0.76 -3.34
N GLN A 83 -1.24 -1.48 -2.35
CA GLN A 83 -0.93 -2.91 -2.44
C GLN A 83 -2.17 -3.73 -2.83
N GLY A 84 -3.34 -3.43 -2.26
CA GLY A 84 -4.60 -4.04 -2.67
C GLY A 84 -4.89 -3.80 -4.16
N THR A 85 -4.87 -2.53 -4.58
CA THR A 85 -5.16 -2.15 -5.98
C THR A 85 -4.23 -2.84 -6.97
N LEU A 86 -2.91 -2.78 -6.71
CA LEU A 86 -1.88 -3.38 -7.57
C LEU A 86 -2.03 -4.89 -7.68
N ARG A 87 -2.30 -5.58 -6.57
CA ARG A 87 -2.48 -7.03 -6.57
C ARG A 87 -3.65 -7.45 -7.45
N TYR A 88 -4.78 -6.76 -7.36
CA TYR A 88 -5.94 -7.10 -8.20
C TYR A 88 -5.76 -6.67 -9.64
N ALA A 89 -5.07 -5.56 -9.89
CA ALA A 89 -4.66 -5.18 -11.25
C ALA A 89 -3.82 -6.30 -11.91
N TYR A 90 -2.86 -6.86 -11.17
CA TYR A 90 -2.04 -7.98 -11.65
C TYR A 90 -2.87 -9.24 -11.90
N LYS A 91 -3.76 -9.58 -10.97
CA LYS A 91 -4.64 -10.74 -11.12
C LYS A 91 -5.52 -10.65 -12.36
N VAL A 92 -6.12 -9.49 -12.60
CA VAL A 92 -7.02 -9.28 -13.75
C VAL A 92 -6.22 -9.29 -15.06
N ASP A 93 -5.09 -8.58 -15.13
CA ASP A 93 -4.27 -8.48 -16.34
C ASP A 93 -3.54 -9.79 -16.68
N LYS A 94 -2.82 -10.37 -15.72
CA LYS A 94 -1.87 -11.49 -15.97
C LYS A 94 -2.37 -12.85 -15.60
N LEU A 95 -3.32 -12.96 -14.66
CA LEU A 95 -3.82 -14.23 -14.14
C LEU A 95 -5.28 -14.51 -14.52
N GLN A 96 -5.82 -13.77 -15.50
CA GLN A 96 -7.19 -13.93 -16.01
C GLN A 96 -8.26 -13.84 -14.90
N GLY A 97 -8.06 -12.91 -13.96
CA GLY A 97 -9.01 -12.62 -12.89
C GLY A 97 -10.40 -12.27 -13.41
N SER A 98 -11.42 -12.80 -12.74
CA SER A 98 -12.83 -12.69 -13.12
C SER A 98 -13.51 -11.49 -12.46
N GLU A 99 -14.83 -11.41 -12.53
CA GLU A 99 -15.63 -10.35 -11.91
C GLU A 99 -15.38 -10.18 -10.41
N LYS A 100 -15.02 -11.25 -9.70
CA LYS A 100 -14.64 -11.16 -8.29
C LYS A 100 -13.37 -10.30 -8.10
N GLU A 101 -12.31 -10.61 -8.84
CA GLU A 101 -11.05 -9.89 -8.78
C GLU A 101 -11.20 -8.44 -9.24
N LYS A 102 -12.01 -8.20 -10.28
CA LYS A 102 -12.34 -6.85 -10.74
C LYS A 102 -13.07 -6.05 -9.67
N ALA A 103 -14.08 -6.63 -9.02
CA ALA A 103 -14.83 -5.96 -7.96
C ALA A 103 -13.96 -5.64 -6.74
N GLU A 104 -13.13 -6.59 -6.30
CA GLU A 104 -12.18 -6.36 -5.19
C GLU A 104 -11.18 -5.25 -5.56
N GLY A 105 -10.62 -5.28 -6.78
CA GLY A 105 -9.72 -4.25 -7.28
C GLY A 105 -10.35 -2.86 -7.38
N ALA A 106 -11.61 -2.78 -7.84
CA ALA A 106 -12.35 -1.53 -7.95
C ALA A 106 -12.58 -0.86 -6.59
N VAL A 107 -12.88 -1.65 -5.55
CA VAL A 107 -13.07 -1.13 -4.19
C VAL A 107 -11.75 -0.58 -3.63
N PHE A 108 -10.63 -1.28 -3.82
CA PHE A 108 -9.32 -0.77 -3.41
C PHE A 108 -8.94 0.50 -4.15
N ALA A 109 -9.14 0.54 -5.47
CA ALA A 109 -8.87 1.72 -6.28
C ALA A 109 -9.73 2.91 -5.82
N ALA A 110 -11.04 2.71 -5.65
CA ALA A 110 -11.97 3.75 -5.19
C ALA A 110 -11.57 4.34 -3.84
N ALA A 111 -10.99 3.54 -2.93
CA ALA A 111 -10.55 4.00 -1.62
C ALA A 111 -9.34 4.95 -1.68
N ILE A 112 -8.45 4.80 -2.67
CA ILE A 112 -7.21 5.60 -2.78
C ILE A 112 -7.25 6.67 -3.86
N LEU A 113 -8.16 6.56 -4.84
CA LEU A 113 -8.29 7.50 -5.96
C LEU A 113 -8.38 8.98 -5.55
N PRO A 114 -9.11 9.39 -4.50
CA PRO A 114 -9.14 10.80 -4.09
C PRO A 114 -7.75 11.35 -3.70
N ARG A 115 -6.94 10.54 -3.01
CA ARG A 115 -5.57 10.90 -2.64
C ARG A 115 -4.68 10.98 -3.87
N LEU A 116 -4.76 9.99 -4.76
CA LEU A 116 -4.02 9.99 -6.01
C LEU A 116 -4.40 11.20 -6.89
N HIS A 117 -5.68 11.54 -6.98
CA HIS A 117 -6.17 12.68 -7.77
C HIS A 117 -5.68 14.02 -7.21
N LYS A 118 -5.53 14.15 -5.88
CA LYS A 118 -4.92 15.33 -5.27
C LYS A 118 -3.47 15.54 -5.77
N CYS A 119 -2.73 14.46 -5.99
CA CYS A 119 -1.37 14.50 -6.54
C CYS A 119 -1.34 14.68 -8.06
N SER A 120 -2.15 13.90 -8.78
CA SER A 120 -2.18 13.87 -10.24
C SER A 120 -3.54 13.37 -10.73
N ALA A 121 -4.33 14.30 -11.30
CA ALA A 121 -5.61 13.97 -11.91
C ALA A 121 -5.45 13.01 -13.11
N SER A 122 -4.33 13.10 -13.84
CA SER A 122 -4.02 12.22 -14.96
C SER A 122 -3.73 10.80 -14.52
N ASP A 123 -2.89 10.60 -13.49
CA ASP A 123 -2.59 9.25 -12.99
C ASP A 123 -3.82 8.62 -12.31
N ALA A 124 -4.61 9.43 -11.60
CA ALA A 124 -5.90 8.98 -11.07
C ALA A 124 -6.86 8.52 -12.17
N SER A 125 -6.88 9.22 -13.31
CA SER A 125 -7.69 8.81 -14.47
C SER A 125 -7.21 7.49 -15.07
N ILE A 126 -5.89 7.26 -15.13
CA ILE A 126 -5.31 5.98 -15.58
C ILE A 126 -5.76 4.85 -14.65
N VAL A 127 -5.63 5.02 -13.34
CA VAL A 127 -6.04 3.99 -12.36
C VAL A 127 -7.54 3.77 -12.42
N SER A 128 -8.35 4.83 -12.50
CA SER A 128 -9.81 4.73 -12.58
C SER A 128 -10.28 4.02 -13.85
N ALA A 129 -9.66 4.28 -15.01
CA ALA A 129 -10.01 3.61 -16.26
C ALA A 129 -9.66 2.11 -16.26
N ASN A 130 -8.56 1.73 -15.62
CA ASN A 130 -8.10 0.34 -15.56
C ASN A 130 -8.78 -0.50 -14.48
N MET A 131 -9.16 0.13 -13.35
CA MET A 131 -9.66 -0.55 -12.16
C MET A 131 -11.12 -0.26 -11.85
N GLY A 132 -11.77 0.63 -12.60
CA GLY A 132 -13.17 0.98 -12.40
C GLY A 132 -14.12 -0.19 -12.64
N VAL A 133 -15.29 -0.15 -11.99
CA VAL A 133 -16.36 -1.12 -12.22
C VAL A 133 -16.75 -1.10 -13.70
N GLY A 134 -16.75 -2.26 -14.35
CA GLY A 134 -17.07 -2.38 -15.77
C GLY A 134 -15.92 -2.03 -16.72
N ALA A 135 -14.69 -1.85 -16.23
CA ALA A 135 -13.50 -1.75 -17.08
C ALA A 135 -13.40 -2.96 -18.03
N SER A 136 -13.24 -2.71 -19.32
CA SER A 136 -13.17 -3.75 -20.35
C SER A 136 -11.82 -4.48 -20.36
N SER A 137 -10.75 -3.79 -19.96
CA SER A 137 -9.41 -4.33 -19.81
C SER A 137 -8.66 -3.61 -18.69
N THR A 138 -7.62 -4.27 -18.18
CA THR A 138 -6.74 -3.74 -17.13
C THR A 138 -5.30 -3.95 -17.54
N SER A 139 -4.48 -2.91 -17.44
CA SER A 139 -3.03 -2.97 -17.60
C SER A 139 -2.37 -2.77 -16.24
N TYR A 140 -1.77 -3.84 -15.71
CA TYR A 140 -1.07 -3.80 -14.44
C TYR A 140 0.10 -2.81 -14.48
N SER A 141 0.88 -2.81 -15.57
CA SER A 141 2.03 -1.91 -15.71
C SER A 141 1.61 -0.43 -15.73
N ALA A 142 0.48 -0.10 -16.37
CA ALA A 142 -0.05 1.27 -16.36
C ALA A 142 -0.50 1.69 -14.95
N VAL A 143 -1.21 0.81 -14.24
CA VAL A 143 -1.65 1.08 -12.85
C VAL A 143 -0.44 1.22 -11.92
N LYS A 144 0.54 0.31 -12.02
CA LYS A 144 1.80 0.36 -11.25
C LYS A 144 2.53 1.67 -11.48
N LYS A 145 2.74 2.05 -12.74
CA LYS A 145 3.46 3.28 -13.08
C LYS A 145 2.73 4.53 -12.59
N ALA A 146 1.40 4.58 -12.71
CA ALA A 146 0.59 5.69 -12.24
C ALA A 146 0.71 5.91 -10.72
N PHE A 147 0.78 4.83 -9.94
CA PHE A 147 1.05 4.93 -8.50
C PHE A 147 2.50 5.33 -8.19
N GLU A 148 3.48 4.68 -8.83
CA GLU A 148 4.90 4.94 -8.62
C GLU A 148 5.31 6.39 -8.87
N ASN A 149 4.70 7.03 -9.88
CA ASN A 149 4.95 8.44 -10.19
C ASN A 149 4.52 9.39 -9.05
N GLN A 150 3.68 8.93 -8.13
CA GLN A 150 3.01 9.77 -7.13
C GLN A 150 3.34 9.40 -5.68
N TYR A 151 4.28 8.46 -5.45
CA TYR A 151 4.68 8.05 -4.10
C TYR A 151 5.25 9.20 -3.27
N GLU A 152 6.11 10.04 -3.86
CA GLU A 152 6.67 11.22 -3.19
C GLU A 152 5.55 12.18 -2.73
N CYS A 153 4.60 12.50 -3.60
CA CYS A 153 3.46 13.37 -3.25
C CYS A 153 2.55 12.76 -2.18
N MET A 154 2.46 11.43 -2.12
CA MET A 154 1.70 10.71 -1.10
C MET A 154 2.49 10.47 0.18
N GLU A 155 3.75 10.91 0.27
CA GLU A 155 4.64 10.77 1.42
C GLU A 155 4.90 9.30 1.80
N ILE A 156 5.03 8.44 0.78
CA ILE A 156 5.38 7.03 0.93
C ILE A 156 6.53 6.70 -0.01
N THR A 157 7.24 5.60 0.26
CA THR A 157 8.36 5.16 -0.58
C THR A 157 8.01 3.91 -1.37
N CYS A 158 8.85 3.61 -2.36
CA CYS A 158 8.76 2.34 -3.06
C CYS A 158 8.94 1.14 -2.10
N ALA A 159 9.86 1.26 -1.14
CA ALA A 159 10.13 0.21 -0.16
C ALA A 159 8.91 -0.08 0.72
N ASP A 160 8.09 0.93 1.03
CA ASP A 160 6.86 0.73 1.80
C ASP A 160 5.83 -0.11 1.03
N ILE A 161 5.79 0.01 -0.30
CA ILE A 161 4.90 -0.79 -1.15
C ILE A 161 5.44 -2.21 -1.34
N GLY A 162 6.73 -2.36 -1.63
CA GLY A 162 7.37 -3.64 -1.93
C GLY A 162 7.07 -4.18 -3.33
N GLY A 163 7.28 -5.48 -3.53
CA GLY A 163 7.02 -6.18 -4.78
C GLY A 163 6.02 -7.32 -4.59
N LEU A 164 5.13 -7.57 -5.55
CA LEU A 164 4.13 -8.63 -5.44
C LEU A 164 4.81 -10.01 -5.47
N TRP A 165 4.81 -10.69 -4.33
CA TRP A 165 5.51 -11.96 -4.10
C TRP A 165 4.71 -13.15 -4.61
N ASN A 166 5.40 -14.08 -5.28
CA ASN A 166 4.88 -15.37 -5.70
C ASN A 166 5.51 -16.49 -4.85
N GLU A 167 4.75 -16.96 -3.86
CA GLU A 167 5.19 -18.02 -2.96
C GLU A 167 5.51 -19.33 -3.68
N ALA A 168 4.81 -19.64 -4.77
CA ALA A 168 5.01 -20.89 -5.52
C ALA A 168 6.39 -20.95 -6.22
N THR A 169 6.95 -19.79 -6.57
CA THR A 169 8.26 -19.69 -7.23
C THR A 169 9.36 -19.19 -6.30
N GLY A 170 9.00 -18.67 -5.12
CA GLY A 170 9.97 -18.03 -4.21
C GLY A 170 10.59 -16.76 -4.79
N ASP A 171 9.86 -16.05 -5.65
CA ASP A 171 10.31 -14.83 -6.33
C ASP A 171 9.14 -13.86 -6.54
N TYR A 172 9.41 -12.64 -6.99
CA TYR A 172 8.37 -11.70 -7.39
C TYR A 172 7.71 -12.12 -8.71
N TYR A 173 6.42 -11.80 -8.85
CA TYR A 173 5.75 -11.93 -10.14
C TYR A 173 6.43 -11.07 -11.21
N GLU A 174 6.43 -11.53 -12.46
CA GLU A 174 7.07 -10.85 -13.59
C GLU A 174 6.55 -9.40 -13.74
N GLY A 175 7.48 -8.43 -13.78
CA GLY A 175 7.15 -7.00 -13.86
C GLY A 175 6.51 -6.42 -12.59
N ALA A 176 6.35 -7.20 -11.53
CA ALA A 176 5.72 -6.81 -10.28
C ALA A 176 6.69 -6.78 -9.08
N GLY A 177 8.00 -6.82 -9.34
CA GLY A 177 9.02 -6.52 -8.33
C GLY A 177 8.98 -5.05 -7.89
N PHE A 178 9.98 -4.67 -7.08
CA PHE A 178 10.20 -3.29 -6.64
C PHE A 178 10.14 -2.30 -7.80
N CYS A 179 9.81 -1.05 -7.49
CA CYS A 179 9.92 0.03 -8.46
C CYS A 179 11.34 0.02 -9.00
N SER A 180 11.45 -0.19 -10.30
CA SER A 180 12.70 0.06 -10.99
C SER A 180 12.87 1.57 -10.94
N ASP A 181 13.73 2.05 -10.05
CA ASP A 181 14.19 3.43 -10.11
C ASP A 181 14.59 3.70 -11.55
N SER A 182 13.85 4.56 -12.22
CA SER A 182 14.26 5.05 -13.52
C SER A 182 15.42 6.02 -13.31
N CYS A 183 16.60 5.46 -12.98
CA CYS A 183 17.92 5.83 -13.50
C CYS A 183 19.00 4.94 -12.87
N GLY A 184 19.90 4.43 -13.72
CA GLY A 184 20.99 3.57 -13.29
C GLY A 184 22.01 4.27 -12.39
N GLY A 185 22.66 3.45 -11.57
CA GLY A 185 23.96 3.74 -10.98
C GLY A 185 23.93 4.52 -9.66
N GLY A 186 24.12 3.79 -8.57
CA GLY A 186 24.77 4.33 -7.38
C GLY A 186 24.02 4.11 -6.08
N ILE A 187 24.46 3.08 -5.36
CA ILE A 187 24.41 2.98 -3.91
C ILE A 187 24.86 4.31 -3.29
N ARG A 188 24.07 4.88 -2.38
CA ARG A 188 24.57 5.61 -1.21
C ARG A 188 23.68 5.33 -0.02
#